data_AF-A0A2I0QD32-F1
#
_entry.id   AF-A0A2I0QD32-F1
#
_cell.length_a   1.000
_cell.length_b   1.000
_cell.length_c   1.000
_cell.angle_alpha   90.00
_cell.angle_beta   90.00
_cell.angle_gamma   90.00
#
_symmetry.space_group_name_H-M   'P 1'
#
loop_
_entity.id
_entity.type
_entity.pdbx_description
1 polymer ?
#
loop_
_entity_poly.entity_id
_entity_poly.type
_entity_poly.pdbx_seq_one_letter_code
_entity_poly.pdbx_strand_id
1 'polypeptide(L)' 'KSEVSLRLIRKDSPLNIGGNLNAVMIDTDIAKDITIIGRGAGAIETSSAIFSDVLKIAEEI' A
#
# COMPACT_ATOMS: atom_id res chain seq x y z
N LYS A 1 9.15 2.65 -15.91
CA LYS A 1 10.02 3.76 -15.42
C LYS A 1 9.73 3.94 -13.94
N SER A 2 10.73 3.90 -13.06
CA SER A 2 10.56 4.20 -11.63
C SER A 2 11.00 5.64 -11.39
N GLU A 3 10.15 6.47 -10.77
CA GLU A 3 10.45 7.86 -10.46
C GLU A 3 9.86 8.26 -9.09
N VAL A 4 10.56 9.12 -8.35
CA VAL A 4 10.11 9.66 -7.07
C VAL A 4 10.22 11.17 -7.14
N SER A 5 9.10 11.87 -6.93
CA SER A 5 9.03 13.33 -6.97
C SER A 5 7.72 13.82 -6.35
N LEU A 6 7.65 15.11 -6.02
CA LEU A 6 6.40 15.76 -5.65
C LEU A 6 5.46 15.82 -6.87
N ARG A 7 4.16 15.63 -6.62
CA ARG A 7 3.10 15.65 -7.65
C ARG A 7 1.87 16.38 -7.10
N LEU A 8 1.22 17.16 -7.96
CA LEU A 8 -0.10 17.69 -7.67
C LEU A 8 -1.14 16.59 -7.86
N ILE A 9 -2.04 16.45 -6.89
CA ILE A 9 -3.15 15.49 -6.93
C ILE A 9 -4.47 16.24 -6.80
N ARG A 10 -5.54 15.70 -7.42
CA ARG A 10 -6.88 16.25 -7.23
C ARG A 10 -7.34 16.00 -5.79
N LYS A 11 -8.16 16.91 -5.26
CA LYS A 11 -8.69 16.80 -3.89
C LYS A 11 -9.56 15.56 -3.66
N ASP A 12 -10.23 15.09 -4.71
CA ASP A 12 -11.09 13.91 -4.72
C ASP A 12 -10.34 12.59 -5.03
N SER A 13 -9.02 12.66 -5.25
CA SER A 13 -8.21 11.48 -5.52
C SER A 13 -8.14 10.58 -4.28
N PRO A 14 -8.21 9.25 -4.42
CA PRO A 14 -8.01 8.33 -3.30
C PRO A 14 -6.55 8.32 -2.81
N LEU A 15 -5.61 8.93 -3.54
CA LEU A 15 -4.23 9.17 -3.10
C LEU A 15 -4.10 10.44 -2.23
N ASN A 16 -5.16 11.25 -2.11
CA ASN A 16 -5.20 12.42 -1.22
C ASN A 16 -5.48 11.99 0.23
N ILE A 17 -4.53 11.25 0.80
CA ILE A 17 -4.60 10.74 2.17
C ILE A 17 -4.00 11.74 3.17
N GLY A 18 -4.51 11.70 4.40
CA GLY A 18 -4.00 12.51 5.51
C GLY A 18 -3.22 11.70 6.55
N GLY A 19 -2.60 12.40 7.49
CA GLY A 19 -1.92 11.78 8.63
C GLY A 19 -0.68 10.97 8.22
N ASN A 20 -0.51 9.80 8.85
CA ASN A 20 0.63 8.89 8.67
C ASN A 20 0.26 7.61 7.87
N LEU A 21 -0.75 7.71 7.01
CA LEU A 21 -1.15 6.63 6.12
C LEU A 21 -0.24 6.59 4.88
N ASN A 22 -0.14 5.40 4.30
CA ASN A 22 0.39 5.17 2.97
C ASN A 22 -0.75 4.72 2.05
N ALA A 23 -0.64 5.05 0.76
CA ALA A 23 -1.55 4.55 -0.26
C ALA A 23 -0.78 4.09 -1.49
N VAL A 24 -1.29 3.05 -2.14
CA VAL A 24 -0.80 2.52 -3.41
C VAL A 24 -2.00 2.34 -4.34
N MET A 25 -1.91 2.88 -5.55
CA MET A 25 -2.87 2.64 -6.62
C MET A 25 -2.22 1.75 -7.67
N ILE A 26 -2.92 0.67 -8.02
CA ILE A 26 -2.52 -0.30 -9.04
C ILE A 26 -3.53 -0.17 -10.17
N ASP A 27 -3.06 0.27 -11.34
CA ASP A 27 -3.86 0.29 -12.57
C ASP A 27 -3.78 -1.10 -13.22
N THR A 28 -4.95 -1.68 -13.50
CA THR A 28 -5.10 -3.00 -14.10
C THR A 28 -6.08 -2.96 -15.27
N ASP A 29 -5.88 -3.82 -16.26
CA ASP A 29 -6.69 -3.86 -17.48
C ASP A 29 -8.15 -4.31 -17.21
N ILE A 30 -8.33 -5.31 -16.36
CA ILE A 30 -9.63 -5.91 -16.03
C ILE A 30 -10.28 -5.21 -14.84
N ALA A 31 -9.59 -5.15 -13.70
CA ALA A 31 -10.15 -4.62 -12.45
C ALA A 31 -10.05 -3.10 -12.33
N LYS A 32 -9.44 -2.42 -13.32
CA LYS A 32 -9.19 -0.98 -13.32
C LYS A 32 -8.35 -0.58 -12.11
N ASP A 33 -8.60 0.60 -11.56
CA ASP A 33 -7.84 1.17 -10.46
C ASP A 33 -8.18 0.46 -9.14
N ILE A 34 -7.21 -0.25 -8.58
CA ILE A 34 -7.28 -0.80 -7.22
C ILE A 34 -6.44 0.10 -6.32
N THR A 35 -7.07 0.71 -5.31
CA THR A 35 -6.34 1.51 -4.31
C THR A 35 -6.31 0.81 -2.95
N ILE A 36 -5.11 0.64 -2.41
CA ILE A 36 -4.86 0.10 -1.08
C ILE A 36 -4.39 1.24 -0.19
N ILE A 37 -5.05 1.43 0.96
CA ILE A 37 -4.73 2.47 1.95
C ILE A 37 -4.53 1.80 3.31
N GLY A 38 -3.47 2.18 4.02
CA GLY A 38 -3.18 1.64 5.34
C GLY A 38 -2.01 2.33 6.01
N ARG A 39 -1.61 1.86 7.18
CA ARG A 39 -0.38 2.32 7.84
C ARG A 39 0.81 1.64 7.17
N GLY A 40 1.80 2.44 6.73
CA GLY A 40 3.00 1.92 6.10
C GLY A 40 4.21 1.77 7.03
N ALA A 41 4.05 2.11 8.31
CA ALA A 41 5.10 2.02 9.32
C ALA A 41 4.49 1.94 10.73
N GLY A 42 5.26 1.38 11.65
CA GLY A 42 4.90 1.21 13.07
C GLY A 42 5.35 -0.16 13.55
N ALA A 43 5.59 -0.30 14.86
CA ALA A 43 6.10 -1.55 15.41
C ALA A 43 5.14 -2.71 15.13
N ILE A 44 3.84 -2.51 15.40
CA ILE A 44 2.81 -3.54 15.24
C ILE A 44 2.59 -3.85 13.76
N GLU A 45 2.48 -2.82 12.93
CA GLU A 45 2.22 -2.93 11.50
C GLU A 45 3.35 -3.66 10.77
N THR A 46 4.60 -3.27 11.06
CA THR A 46 5.78 -3.92 10.48
C THR A 46 5.92 -5.36 10.99
N SER A 47 5.69 -5.62 12.29
CA SER A 47 5.70 -6.98 12.83
C SER A 47 4.61 -7.86 12.20
N SER A 48 3.42 -7.31 11.94
CA SER A 48 2.33 -8.02 11.28
C SER A 48 2.70 -8.43 9.85
N ALA A 49 3.38 -7.58 9.09
CA ALA A 49 3.84 -7.90 7.75
C ALA A 49 4.84 -9.08 7.76
N ILE A 50 5.86 -9.01 8.64
CA ILE A 50 6.83 -10.09 8.81
C ILE A 50 6.15 -11.39 9.23
N PHE A 51 5.23 -11.34 10.20
CA PHE A 51 4.55 -12.53 10.67
C PHE A 51 3.66 -13.16 9.60
N SER A 52 3.00 -12.35 8.78
CA SER A 52 2.23 -12.83 7.62
C SER A 52 3.11 -13.59 6.62
N ASP A 53 4.33 -13.10 6.36
CA ASP A 53 5.28 -13.79 5.46
C ASP A 53 5.72 -15.13 6.05
N VAL A 54 5.99 -15.18 7.36
CA VAL A 54 6.35 -16.43 8.06
C VAL A 54 5.21 -17.46 8.00
N LEU A 55 3.97 -17.04 8.26
CA LEU A 55 2.80 -17.92 8.17
C LEU A 55 2.63 -18.47 6.76
N LYS A 56 2.77 -17.62 5.74
CA LYS A 56 2.66 -18.03 4.34
C LYS A 56 3.67 -19.13 3.99
N ILE A 57 4.93 -18.97 4.41
CA ILE A 57 5.96 -19.98 4.19
C ILE A 57 5.62 -21.28 4.94
N ALA A 58 5.11 -21.18 6.18
CA ALA A 58 4.75 -22.33 6.98
C ALA A 58 3.55 -23.12 6.41
N GLU A 59 2.62 -22.45 5.73
CA GLU A 59 1.48 -23.10 5.05
C GLU A 59 1.85 -23.72 3.70
N GLU A 60 2.93 -23.26 3.06
CA GLU A 60 3.42 -23.78 1.78
C GLU A 60 4.29 -25.05 1.91
N ILE A 61 4.66 -25.44 3.14
CA ILE A 61 5.42 -26.67 3.47
C ILE A 61 4.47 -27.76 3.98
#